data_AF-E0UTB8-F1
#
_entry.id   AF-E0UTB8-F1
#
_cell.length_a   1.000
_cell.length_b   1.000
_cell.length_c   1.000
_cell.angle_alpha   90.00
_cell.angle_beta   90.00
_cell.angle_gamma   90.00
#
_symmetry.space_group_name_H-M   'P 1'
#
loop_
_entity.id
_entity.type
_entity.pdbx_description
1 polymer ?
#
loop_
_entity_poly.entity_id
_entity_poly.type
_entity_poly.pdbx_seq_one_letter_code
_entity_poly.pdbx_strand_id
1 'polypeptide(L)'
;MLNTEQILIKVAQYFDLDLTRLGIKQSTEKSRLYKHQLTKETIEHIVNNIYKEIDSLDINSSVKEIIEEFMKHYAYITKEIYSAYDAKKEKEIDWLLLKHFIIPFFAIRLSQNTSFYDDRIDKGLPGGDFWYFPSFDSNSSKICFPVNKIMKWLIDLHGGSNQDFYCMKKYDFNENAYLNISDSTLKDWHDNLVLPQVKNIKELASYKFIYEGVFNNNHANSIEAQFNSAIEFIKSKSLSVDELKLEIPNLNNLLDRLYSDNLSNEEKERFVLYIEQRWAKPTPEQIEYLLTVSRVSQACYRALCDYFNIDEESTTIDENKTIQLVGLFSSIYNTELDLRLNGTSKTLGLFESYIYNIHKIEEHTKEALDQIIASIYNEMRLTTHNYNIDEILILFSHNKKNKKQAIMNFESKRLYSNLKKTQNQQVYQAIKHLNEIVDEDKILKYIYSITNNEVLHNIGDYFQGNNYLTNEIVEPNLAVALTIHVRYSLVAHDLLNKQIAYSKVLNLLTFSYYPRMLNKDDVEEWLFELEKISDINDFRSNLINLSYHGYHLINQQDEIKIITLIEQYKRSIKKMKPEEYNPQFLFVAQDYMLNIGNKKLYNKLKKINEKHSLYSAHHSNEFYFYK
;
A
#
# COMPACT_ATOMS: atom_id res chain seq x y z
N MET A 1 3.70 27.21 -6.78
CA MET A 1 2.71 26.12 -6.84
C MET A 1 1.71 26.46 -7.95
N LEU A 2 1.29 25.47 -8.73
CA LEU A 2 0.30 25.69 -9.79
C LEU A 2 -1.10 25.83 -9.17
N ASN A 3 -1.78 26.95 -9.45
CA ASN A 3 -3.20 27.08 -9.18
C ASN A 3 -4.02 26.20 -10.16
N THR A 4 -5.33 26.07 -9.93
CA THR A 4 -6.22 25.27 -10.79
C THR A 4 -6.11 25.62 -12.27
N GLU A 5 -6.02 26.90 -12.64
CA GLU A 5 -5.86 27.32 -14.04
C GLU A 5 -4.54 26.82 -14.62
N GLN A 6 -3.45 26.93 -13.85
CA GLN A 6 -2.12 26.46 -14.27
C GLN A 6 -2.06 24.93 -14.41
N ILE A 7 -2.79 24.19 -13.56
CA ILE A 7 -2.95 22.74 -13.71
C ILE A 7 -3.65 22.42 -15.03
N LEU A 8 -4.77 23.08 -15.34
CA LEU A 8 -5.50 22.85 -16.59
C LEU A 8 -4.68 23.24 -17.83
N ILE A 9 -3.89 24.31 -17.75
CA ILE A 9 -2.93 24.66 -18.81
C ILE A 9 -1.91 23.56 -19.01
N LYS A 10 -1.31 23.04 -17.93
CA LYS A 10 -0.32 21.97 -18.02
C LYS A 10 -0.92 20.68 -18.58
N VAL A 11 -2.13 20.31 -18.16
CA VAL A 11 -2.87 19.19 -18.74
C VAL A 11 -3.03 19.40 -20.25
N ALA A 12 -3.57 20.54 -20.68
CA ALA A 12 -3.74 20.82 -22.10
C ALA A 12 -2.41 20.81 -22.88
N GLN A 13 -1.33 21.36 -22.33
CA GLN A 13 0.01 21.30 -22.92
C GLN A 13 0.54 19.87 -23.04
N TYR A 14 0.36 19.04 -22.00
CA TYR A 14 0.75 17.64 -22.06
C TYR A 14 -0.06 16.87 -23.09
N PHE A 15 -1.34 17.17 -23.28
CA PHE A 15 -2.14 16.56 -24.35
C PHE A 15 -1.95 17.22 -25.74
N ASP A 16 -1.03 18.19 -25.87
CA ASP A 16 -0.80 18.97 -27.11
C ASP A 16 -2.09 19.63 -27.66
N LEU A 17 -2.98 20.04 -26.74
CA LEU A 17 -4.25 20.68 -27.07
C LEU A 17 -4.07 22.16 -27.40
N ASP A 18 -4.88 22.65 -28.33
CA ASP A 18 -4.91 24.06 -28.67
C ASP A 18 -5.58 24.88 -27.56
N LEU A 19 -4.75 25.54 -26.74
CA LEU A 19 -5.20 26.40 -25.64
C LEU A 19 -6.22 27.46 -26.08
N THR A 20 -6.14 27.94 -27.33
CA THR A 20 -7.08 28.95 -27.84
C THR A 20 -8.49 28.39 -28.02
N ARG A 21 -8.60 27.12 -28.45
CA ARG A 21 -9.89 26.41 -28.55
C ARG A 21 -10.50 26.13 -27.19
N LEU A 22 -9.66 25.95 -26.17
CA LEU A 22 -10.08 25.75 -24.78
C LEU A 22 -10.52 27.05 -24.09
N GLY A 23 -10.44 28.21 -24.77
CA GLY A 23 -10.74 29.51 -24.17
C GLY A 23 -9.64 30.00 -23.21
N ILE A 24 -8.47 29.35 -23.21
CA ILE A 24 -7.35 29.69 -22.33
C ILE A 24 -6.43 30.66 -23.06
N LYS A 25 -6.31 31.88 -22.55
CA LYS A 25 -5.38 32.87 -23.12
C LYS A 25 -3.93 32.40 -22.91
N GLN A 26 -3.13 32.38 -23.98
CA GLN A 26 -1.67 32.20 -23.92
C GLN A 26 -1.02 33.38 -23.19
N SER A 27 -1.12 33.44 -21.86
CA SER A 27 -0.31 34.35 -21.06
C SER A 27 0.96 33.62 -20.65
N THR A 28 2.11 34.19 -20.99
CA THR A 28 3.44 33.78 -20.51
C THR A 28 3.38 33.32 -19.06
N GLU A 29 3.80 32.07 -18.80
CA GLU A 29 3.74 31.33 -17.53
C GLU A 29 4.28 32.10 -16.30
N LYS A 30 4.93 33.26 -16.49
CA LYS A 30 5.61 34.04 -15.46
C LYS A 30 4.75 35.11 -14.74
N SER A 31 3.54 35.48 -15.17
CA SER A 31 2.86 36.69 -14.65
C SER A 31 1.52 36.51 -13.91
N ARG A 32 1.00 35.28 -13.73
CA ARG A 32 -0.30 35.05 -13.06
C ARG A 32 -0.22 34.46 -11.65
N LEU A 33 0.78 34.85 -10.87
CA LEU A 33 0.91 34.28 -9.53
C LEU A 33 -0.18 34.72 -8.52
N TYR A 34 -0.93 35.83 -8.69
CA TYR A 34 -1.81 36.27 -7.57
C TYR A 34 -3.08 37.07 -7.87
N LYS A 35 -3.57 37.24 -9.11
CA LYS A 35 -4.62 38.26 -9.34
C LYS A 35 -6.08 37.85 -9.41
N HIS A 36 -6.50 36.65 -9.83
CA HIS A 36 -7.90 36.21 -9.68
C HIS A 36 -8.00 34.68 -9.65
N GLN A 37 -8.72 34.11 -8.67
CA GLN A 37 -9.24 32.75 -8.79
C GLN A 37 -10.26 32.74 -9.93
N LEU A 38 -10.14 31.78 -10.85
CA LEU A 38 -11.17 31.53 -11.85
C LEU A 38 -12.51 31.23 -11.14
N THR A 39 -13.62 31.68 -11.73
CA THR A 39 -14.94 31.26 -11.25
C THR A 39 -15.12 29.77 -11.48
N LYS A 40 -15.92 29.11 -10.62
CA LYS A 40 -16.28 27.70 -10.76
C LYS A 40 -16.80 27.38 -12.18
N GLU A 41 -17.65 28.25 -12.72
CA GLU A 41 -18.20 28.14 -14.08
C GLU A 41 -17.11 28.16 -15.17
N THR A 42 -16.06 28.98 -14.99
CA THR A 42 -14.95 29.04 -15.95
C THR A 42 -14.10 27.77 -15.88
N ILE A 43 -13.85 27.25 -14.67
CA ILE A 43 -13.12 25.99 -14.46
C ILE A 43 -13.90 24.84 -15.09
N GLU A 44 -15.20 24.73 -14.82
CA GLU A 44 -16.07 23.71 -15.43
C GLU A 44 -16.09 23.82 -16.95
N HIS A 45 -16.15 25.04 -17.51
CA HIS A 45 -16.11 25.23 -18.95
C HIS A 45 -14.78 24.74 -19.57
N ILE A 46 -13.64 25.10 -18.98
CA ILE A 46 -12.33 24.66 -19.46
C ILE A 46 -12.19 23.15 -19.34
N VAL A 47 -12.56 22.58 -18.19
CA VAL A 47 -12.55 21.13 -17.96
C VAL A 47 -13.42 20.43 -19.00
N ASN A 48 -14.64 20.89 -19.24
CA ASN A 48 -15.54 20.32 -20.26
C ASN A 48 -14.95 20.41 -21.67
N ASN A 49 -14.25 21.48 -22.02
CA ASN A 49 -13.61 21.59 -23.33
C ASN A 49 -12.39 20.68 -23.45
N ILE A 50 -11.57 20.57 -22.41
CA ILE A 50 -10.47 19.60 -22.35
C ILE A 50 -11.04 18.19 -22.51
N TYR A 51 -12.07 17.85 -21.75
CA TYR A 51 -12.76 16.57 -21.88
C TYR A 51 -13.22 16.36 -23.30
N LYS A 52 -13.99 17.27 -23.93
CA LYS A 52 -14.45 17.09 -25.33
C LYS A 52 -13.34 16.86 -26.34
N GLU A 53 -12.20 17.55 -26.20
CA GLU A 53 -11.06 17.36 -27.11
C GLU A 53 -10.40 15.98 -26.88
N ILE A 54 -10.32 15.53 -25.62
CA ILE A 54 -9.77 14.21 -25.26
C ILE A 54 -10.80 13.07 -25.49
N ASP A 55 -12.10 13.32 -25.39
CA ASP A 55 -13.22 12.35 -25.51
C ASP A 55 -13.33 11.76 -26.93
N SER A 56 -12.60 12.31 -27.90
CA SER A 56 -12.26 11.61 -29.14
C SER A 56 -11.53 10.26 -28.91
N LEU A 57 -11.12 9.97 -27.67
CA LEU A 57 -10.44 8.77 -27.20
C LEU A 57 -11.31 7.88 -26.27
N ASP A 58 -12.64 8.07 -26.24
CA ASP A 58 -13.62 7.23 -25.52
C ASP A 58 -13.40 7.18 -23.98
N ILE A 59 -13.37 8.34 -23.32
CA ILE A 59 -13.12 8.43 -21.87
C ILE A 59 -14.42 8.29 -21.07
N ASN A 60 -14.45 7.30 -20.18
CA ASN A 60 -15.57 7.04 -19.26
C ASN A 60 -15.95 8.28 -18.42
N SER A 61 -17.26 8.58 -18.32
CA SER A 61 -17.81 9.70 -17.55
C SER A 61 -17.40 9.69 -16.07
N SER A 62 -17.07 8.52 -15.50
CA SER A 62 -16.54 8.38 -14.14
C SER A 62 -15.20 9.09 -13.90
N VAL A 63 -14.35 9.22 -14.93
CA VAL A 63 -13.05 9.92 -14.81
C VAL A 63 -13.26 11.40 -14.52
N LYS A 64 -14.30 12.00 -15.10
CA LYS A 64 -14.68 13.38 -14.85
C LYS A 64 -15.01 13.64 -13.39
N GLU A 65 -15.83 12.77 -12.81
CA GLU A 65 -16.21 12.85 -11.40
C GLU A 65 -14.98 12.76 -10.48
N ILE A 66 -14.05 11.84 -10.79
CA ILE A 66 -12.79 11.69 -10.05
C ILE A 66 -11.94 12.97 -10.11
N ILE A 67 -11.83 13.62 -11.27
CA ILE A 67 -11.09 14.89 -11.40
C ILE A 67 -11.77 16.02 -10.63
N GLU A 68 -13.09 16.15 -10.75
CA GLU A 68 -13.84 17.19 -10.03
C GLU A 68 -13.71 17.04 -8.50
N GLU A 69 -13.81 15.81 -8.02
CA GLU A 69 -13.57 15.45 -6.62
C GLU A 69 -12.14 15.80 -6.20
N PHE A 70 -11.13 15.38 -6.98
CA PHE A 70 -9.72 15.68 -6.72
C PHE A 70 -9.50 17.19 -6.57
N MET A 71 -9.99 17.99 -7.52
CA MET A 71 -9.77 19.43 -7.54
C MET A 71 -10.37 20.13 -6.32
N LYS A 72 -11.54 19.67 -5.86
CA LYS A 72 -12.18 20.17 -4.64
C LYS A 72 -11.33 19.90 -3.39
N HIS A 73 -10.88 18.67 -3.22
CA HIS A 73 -10.08 18.25 -2.06
C HIS A 73 -8.67 18.84 -2.08
N TYR A 74 -8.03 18.85 -3.24
CA TYR A 74 -6.72 19.46 -3.46
C TYR A 74 -6.73 20.94 -3.08
N ALA A 75 -7.74 21.70 -3.51
CA ALA A 75 -7.86 23.12 -3.18
C ALA A 75 -8.00 23.37 -1.67
N TYR A 76 -8.72 22.51 -0.95
CA TYR A 76 -8.83 22.59 0.51
C TYR A 76 -7.50 22.27 1.20
N ILE A 77 -6.93 21.10 0.93
CA ILE A 77 -5.71 20.60 1.58
C ILE A 77 -4.55 21.59 1.38
N THR A 78 -4.38 22.07 0.14
CA THR A 78 -3.28 22.97 -0.20
C THR A 78 -3.45 24.33 0.45
N LYS A 79 -4.67 24.88 0.50
CA LYS A 79 -4.95 26.13 1.23
C LYS A 79 -4.54 26.01 2.70
N GLU A 80 -4.94 24.94 3.38
CA GLU A 80 -4.64 24.75 4.80
C GLU A 80 -3.13 24.60 5.03
N ILE A 81 -2.46 23.72 4.28
CA ILE A 81 -1.02 23.45 4.47
C ILE A 81 -0.17 24.69 4.17
N TYR A 82 -0.41 25.36 3.05
CA TYR A 82 0.39 26.52 2.65
C TYR A 82 0.07 27.78 3.47
N SER A 83 -1.11 27.89 4.08
CA SER A 83 -1.42 28.99 5.00
C SER A 83 -0.58 28.96 6.28
N ALA A 84 -0.07 27.79 6.64
CA ALA A 84 0.64 27.56 7.89
C ALA A 84 2.19 27.58 7.77
N TYR A 85 2.76 27.70 6.56
CA TYR A 85 4.19 27.47 6.33
C TYR A 85 4.89 28.47 5.39
N ASP A 86 6.22 28.54 5.54
CA ASP A 86 7.13 29.38 4.75
C ASP A 86 7.30 28.82 3.33
N ALA A 87 7.23 29.71 2.32
CA ALA A 87 7.44 29.42 0.91
C ALA A 87 8.80 28.75 0.60
N LYS A 88 9.81 28.89 1.48
CA LYS A 88 11.13 28.23 1.31
C LYS A 88 11.09 26.70 1.35
N LYS A 89 9.99 26.08 1.78
CA LYS A 89 9.81 24.61 1.87
C LYS A 89 8.90 24.03 0.79
N GLU A 90 8.62 24.77 -0.27
CA GLU A 90 7.65 24.40 -1.32
C GLU A 90 7.84 22.97 -1.87
N LYS A 91 9.06 22.59 -2.27
CA LYS A 91 9.31 21.22 -2.77
C LYS A 91 9.09 20.14 -1.72
N GLU A 92 9.40 20.40 -0.44
CA GLU A 92 9.14 19.46 0.66
C GLU A 92 7.64 19.24 0.86
N ILE A 93 6.86 20.33 0.83
CA ILE A 93 5.41 20.29 0.91
C ILE A 93 4.81 19.54 -0.28
N ASP A 94 5.25 19.85 -1.49
CA ASP A 94 4.75 19.19 -2.71
C ASP A 94 5.02 17.68 -2.70
N TRP A 95 6.19 17.26 -2.21
CA TRP A 95 6.48 15.84 -2.04
C TRP A 95 5.53 15.17 -1.05
N LEU A 96 5.25 15.81 0.09
CA LEU A 96 4.34 15.26 1.09
C LEU A 96 2.89 15.24 0.59
N LEU A 97 2.48 16.22 -0.21
CA LEU A 97 1.20 16.20 -0.92
C LEU A 97 1.11 15.02 -1.88
N LEU A 98 2.17 14.76 -2.65
CA LEU A 98 2.25 13.60 -3.54
C LEU A 98 2.09 12.29 -2.77
N LYS A 99 2.87 12.13 -1.69
CA LYS A 99 2.90 10.92 -0.86
C LYS A 99 1.58 10.67 -0.11
N HIS A 100 1.00 11.68 0.53
CA HIS A 100 -0.12 11.48 1.46
C HIS A 100 -1.50 11.68 0.84
N PHE A 101 -1.59 12.37 -0.29
CA PHE A 101 -2.88 12.72 -0.87
C PHE A 101 -2.96 12.36 -2.36
N ILE A 102 -2.14 12.97 -3.21
CA ILE A 102 -2.33 12.90 -4.66
C ILE A 102 -2.20 11.47 -5.16
N ILE A 103 -1.10 10.77 -4.84
CA ILE A 103 -0.88 9.40 -5.30
C ILE A 103 -1.90 8.42 -4.68
N PRO A 104 -2.13 8.40 -3.35
CA PRO A 104 -3.16 7.56 -2.76
C PRO A 104 -4.57 7.78 -3.31
N PHE A 105 -4.96 9.04 -3.52
CA PHE A 105 -6.27 9.41 -4.05
C PHE A 105 -6.48 8.77 -5.43
N PHE A 106 -5.55 8.99 -6.37
CA PHE A 106 -5.69 8.44 -7.71
C PHE A 106 -5.55 6.92 -7.73
N ALA A 107 -4.67 6.33 -6.92
CA ALA A 107 -4.53 4.87 -6.87
C ALA A 107 -5.85 4.18 -6.49
N ILE A 108 -6.56 4.70 -5.48
CA ILE A 108 -7.81 4.13 -4.99
C ILE A 108 -8.96 4.42 -5.94
N ARG A 109 -9.10 5.67 -6.41
CA ARG A 109 -10.18 6.05 -7.32
C ARG A 109 -10.08 5.34 -8.66
N LEU A 110 -8.87 5.13 -9.16
CA LEU A 110 -8.68 4.38 -10.40
C LEU A 110 -8.93 2.89 -10.17
N SER A 111 -8.42 2.26 -9.10
CA SER A 111 -8.70 0.83 -8.85
C SER A 111 -10.18 0.53 -8.67
N GLN A 112 -10.96 1.48 -8.16
CA GLN A 112 -12.42 1.42 -8.08
C GLN A 112 -13.09 1.45 -9.44
N ASN A 113 -12.58 2.28 -10.34
CA ASN A 113 -13.12 2.50 -11.68
C ASN A 113 -12.72 1.40 -12.67
N THR A 114 -11.58 0.74 -12.43
CA THR A 114 -10.99 -0.27 -13.31
C THR A 114 -11.02 -1.67 -12.69
N SER A 115 -11.95 -1.92 -11.76
CA SER A 115 -12.06 -3.20 -11.05
C SER A 115 -12.48 -4.36 -11.95
N PHE A 116 -13.24 -4.06 -13.01
CA PHE A 116 -13.54 -5.03 -14.05
C PHE A 116 -12.49 -4.96 -15.14
N TYR A 117 -12.03 -6.12 -15.62
CA TYR A 117 -11.01 -6.20 -16.67
C TYR A 117 -11.42 -5.46 -17.94
N ASP A 118 -12.71 -5.45 -18.28
CA ASP A 118 -13.22 -4.76 -19.46
C ASP A 118 -13.11 -3.24 -19.38
N ASP A 119 -13.06 -2.69 -18.16
CA ASP A 119 -12.96 -1.25 -17.89
C ASP A 119 -11.49 -0.79 -17.72
N ARG A 120 -10.53 -1.71 -17.83
CA ARG A 120 -9.12 -1.41 -17.63
C ARG A 120 -8.50 -0.71 -18.84
N ILE A 121 -7.75 0.35 -18.55
CA ILE A 121 -6.95 1.12 -19.52
C ILE A 121 -5.93 0.23 -20.26
N ASP A 122 -5.42 -0.79 -19.59
CA ASP A 122 -4.39 -1.72 -20.08
C ASP A 122 -4.98 -3.03 -20.63
N LYS A 123 -6.28 -3.07 -20.95
CA LYS A 123 -6.92 -4.25 -21.54
C LYS A 123 -6.20 -4.70 -22.83
N GLY A 124 -5.89 -5.99 -22.89
CA GLY A 124 -5.20 -6.61 -24.03
C GLY A 124 -3.68 -6.38 -24.06
N LEU A 125 -3.12 -5.61 -23.13
CA LEU A 125 -1.68 -5.55 -22.91
C LEU A 125 -1.23 -6.70 -22.00
N PRO A 126 0.06 -7.09 -22.04
CA PRO A 126 0.62 -8.01 -21.05
C PRO A 126 0.29 -7.56 -19.63
N GLY A 127 -0.06 -8.50 -18.77
CA GLY A 127 -0.27 -8.19 -17.36
C GLY A 127 1.03 -7.93 -16.59
N GLY A 128 0.87 -7.77 -15.27
CA GLY A 128 2.00 -7.70 -14.33
C GLY A 128 2.71 -6.34 -14.25
N ASP A 129 2.38 -5.39 -15.12
CA ASP A 129 3.04 -4.09 -15.18
C ASP A 129 2.04 -2.95 -15.44
N PHE A 130 2.31 -1.77 -14.88
CA PHE A 130 1.56 -0.57 -15.22
C PHE A 130 2.16 0.05 -16.49
N TRP A 131 1.46 -0.13 -17.62
CA TRP A 131 1.94 0.28 -18.94
C TRP A 131 2.12 1.79 -19.11
N TYR A 132 1.33 2.56 -18.36
CA TYR A 132 1.37 4.00 -18.34
C TYR A 132 2.37 4.56 -17.31
N PHE A 133 3.10 3.74 -16.54
CA PHE A 133 4.15 4.22 -15.64
C PHE A 133 5.53 3.63 -15.98
N PRO A 134 6.63 4.33 -15.66
CA PRO A 134 7.95 3.74 -15.71
C PRO A 134 8.07 2.55 -14.76
N SER A 135 8.78 1.50 -15.17
CA SER A 135 9.10 0.35 -14.32
C SER A 135 10.57 -0.06 -14.48
N PHE A 136 11.09 -0.83 -13.53
CA PHE A 136 12.41 -1.43 -13.67
C PHE A 136 12.33 -2.63 -14.62
N ASP A 137 13.18 -2.62 -15.64
CA ASP A 137 13.37 -3.79 -16.47
C ASP A 137 14.25 -4.80 -15.73
N SER A 138 13.66 -5.93 -15.35
CA SER A 138 14.34 -7.04 -14.66
C SER A 138 15.50 -7.62 -15.47
N ASN A 139 15.49 -7.49 -16.80
CA ASN A 139 16.47 -8.07 -17.70
C ASN A 139 17.57 -7.09 -18.11
N SER A 140 17.25 -5.81 -18.29
CA SER A 140 18.21 -4.82 -18.83
C SER A 140 18.87 -3.92 -17.79
N SER A 141 18.47 -4.01 -16.51
CA SER A 141 18.93 -3.10 -15.45
C SER A 141 18.73 -1.62 -15.83
N LYS A 142 17.68 -1.31 -16.58
CA LYS A 142 17.31 0.05 -17.02
C LYS A 142 15.87 0.35 -16.62
N ILE A 143 15.52 1.64 -16.58
CA ILE A 143 14.13 2.05 -16.49
C ILE A 143 13.47 1.88 -17.86
N CYS A 144 12.35 1.16 -17.88
CA CYS A 144 11.49 0.98 -19.02
C CYS A 144 10.38 2.03 -18.97
N PHE A 145 10.42 2.98 -19.90
CA PHE A 145 9.47 4.08 -19.96
C PHE A 145 8.19 3.71 -20.74
N PRO A 146 7.04 4.35 -20.44
CA PRO A 146 5.75 4.01 -21.07
C PRO A 146 5.77 3.96 -22.60
N VAL A 147 6.37 4.94 -23.27
CA VAL A 147 6.43 4.94 -24.75
C VAL A 147 7.25 3.75 -25.25
N ASN A 148 8.40 3.46 -24.61
CA ASN A 148 9.22 2.30 -24.94
C ASN A 148 8.43 0.99 -24.79
N LYS A 149 7.64 0.84 -23.72
CA LYS A 149 6.77 -0.34 -23.51
C LYS A 149 5.78 -0.51 -24.67
N ILE A 150 5.04 0.53 -25.02
CA ILE A 150 4.05 0.46 -26.11
C ILE A 150 4.71 0.17 -27.47
N MET A 151 5.89 0.76 -27.75
CA MET A 151 6.63 0.44 -28.96
C MET A 151 7.05 -1.03 -29.01
N LYS A 152 7.53 -1.61 -27.90
CA LYS A 152 7.85 -3.05 -27.82
C LYS A 152 6.63 -3.92 -28.07
N TRP A 153 5.46 -3.55 -27.52
CA TRP A 153 4.20 -4.25 -27.75
C TRP A 153 3.75 -4.19 -29.22
N LEU A 154 3.83 -3.03 -29.87
CA LEU A 154 3.52 -2.90 -31.31
C LEU A 154 4.44 -3.75 -32.18
N ILE A 155 5.74 -3.81 -31.84
CA ILE A 155 6.72 -4.64 -32.55
C ILE A 155 6.42 -6.14 -32.35
N ASP A 156 6.04 -6.58 -31.13
CA ASP A 156 5.62 -7.97 -30.87
C ASP A 156 4.41 -8.39 -31.71
N LEU A 157 3.40 -7.51 -31.81
CA LEU A 157 2.20 -7.76 -32.63
C LEU A 157 2.50 -7.70 -34.14
N HIS A 158 3.48 -6.91 -34.55
CA HIS A 158 3.95 -6.91 -35.93
C HIS A 158 4.53 -8.30 -36.31
N GLY A 159 5.29 -8.93 -35.41
CA GLY A 159 5.80 -10.30 -35.58
C GLY A 159 7.14 -10.42 -36.33
N GLY A 160 7.65 -9.33 -36.92
CA GLY A 160 8.96 -9.24 -37.54
C GLY A 160 10.07 -8.77 -36.59
N SER A 161 11.27 -8.53 -37.12
CA SER A 161 12.34 -7.90 -36.32
C SER A 161 12.03 -6.42 -36.06
N ASN A 162 12.66 -5.82 -35.04
CA ASN A 162 12.55 -4.38 -34.79
C ASN A 162 12.86 -3.55 -36.05
N GLN A 163 13.84 -3.99 -36.84
CA GLN A 163 14.24 -3.28 -38.06
C GLN A 163 13.19 -3.37 -39.16
N ASP A 164 12.50 -4.52 -39.27
CA ASP A 164 11.40 -4.69 -40.22
C ASP A 164 10.28 -3.71 -39.90
N PHE A 165 9.92 -3.58 -38.62
CA PHE A 165 8.92 -2.62 -38.16
C PHE A 165 9.30 -1.17 -38.52
N TYR A 166 10.55 -0.75 -38.28
CA TYR A 166 10.98 0.63 -38.60
C TYR A 166 11.03 0.91 -40.11
N CYS A 167 11.37 -0.10 -40.92
CA CYS A 167 11.55 0.04 -42.36
C CYS A 167 10.31 -0.33 -43.20
N MET A 168 9.16 -0.62 -42.56
CA MET A 168 7.93 -1.08 -43.22
C MET A 168 7.43 -0.20 -44.37
N LYS A 169 7.87 1.06 -44.43
CA LYS A 169 7.61 1.99 -45.56
C LYS A 169 7.92 1.42 -46.94
N LYS A 170 8.78 0.40 -47.04
CA LYS A 170 9.35 -0.07 -48.31
C LYS A 170 8.56 -1.18 -48.99
N TYR A 171 7.54 -1.74 -48.36
CA TYR A 171 6.91 -2.98 -48.83
C TYR A 171 5.51 -2.82 -49.46
N ASP A 172 4.80 -1.72 -49.23
CA ASP A 172 3.45 -1.54 -49.79
C ASP A 172 3.48 -0.71 -51.08
N PHE A 173 3.50 -1.41 -52.22
CA PHE A 173 3.51 -0.81 -53.57
C PHE A 173 2.13 -0.30 -54.03
N ASN A 174 1.07 -0.51 -53.26
CA ASN A 174 -0.30 -0.16 -53.66
C ASN A 174 -1.02 0.63 -52.55
N GLU A 175 -1.48 1.82 -52.95
CA GLU A 175 -2.25 2.82 -52.18
C GLU A 175 -1.41 3.89 -51.44
N ASN A 176 -1.78 5.15 -51.72
CA ASN A 176 -1.07 6.41 -51.42
C ASN A 176 -0.94 6.78 -49.93
N ALA A 177 -0.93 5.82 -48.99
CA ALA A 177 -0.80 6.09 -47.56
C ALA A 177 0.67 6.03 -47.13
N TYR A 178 1.45 7.06 -47.48
CA TYR A 178 2.83 7.19 -46.99
C TYR A 178 2.85 7.64 -45.53
N LEU A 179 3.49 6.86 -44.65
CA LEU A 179 3.83 7.31 -43.31
C LEU A 179 5.00 8.31 -43.38
N ASN A 180 4.78 9.57 -43.01
CA ASN A 180 5.78 10.63 -43.06
C ASN A 180 6.75 10.60 -41.86
N ILE A 181 6.48 9.78 -40.84
CA ILE A 181 7.37 9.57 -39.68
C ILE A 181 8.59 8.75 -40.10
N SER A 182 9.81 9.27 -40.01
CA SER A 182 11.02 8.52 -40.46
C SER A 182 11.31 7.28 -39.61
N ASP A 183 11.99 6.30 -40.21
CA ASP A 183 12.45 5.08 -39.54
C ASP A 183 13.30 5.42 -38.30
N SER A 184 14.12 6.48 -38.38
CA SER A 184 14.90 6.98 -37.25
C SER A 184 14.02 7.49 -36.11
N THR A 185 12.91 8.17 -36.41
CA THR A 185 12.00 8.67 -35.39
C THR A 185 11.29 7.53 -34.65
N LEU A 186 10.85 6.47 -35.35
CA LEU A 186 10.27 5.29 -34.71
C LEU A 186 11.29 4.57 -33.81
N LYS A 187 12.54 4.49 -34.28
CA LYS A 187 13.64 3.98 -33.48
C LYS A 187 13.90 4.87 -32.25
N ASP A 188 13.90 6.20 -32.40
CA ASP A 188 14.11 7.13 -31.28
C ASP A 188 12.98 7.01 -30.23
N TRP A 189 11.74 6.72 -30.64
CA TRP A 189 10.64 6.44 -29.71
C TRP A 189 10.85 5.12 -28.98
N HIS A 190 11.23 4.07 -29.71
CA HIS A 190 11.58 2.80 -29.12
C HIS A 190 12.77 2.94 -28.15
N ASP A 191 13.81 3.66 -28.51
CA ASP A 191 15.01 3.82 -27.69
C ASP A 191 14.85 4.92 -26.61
N ASN A 192 13.64 5.47 -26.45
CA ASN A 192 13.28 6.48 -25.44
C ASN A 192 14.01 7.84 -25.56
N LEU A 193 14.57 8.13 -26.72
CA LEU A 193 15.36 9.34 -26.99
C LEU A 193 14.47 10.58 -27.20
N VAL A 194 13.28 10.40 -27.79
CA VAL A 194 12.37 11.50 -28.14
C VAL A 194 10.95 11.14 -27.75
N LEU A 195 10.22 12.10 -27.16
CA LEU A 195 8.79 11.96 -26.92
C LEU A 195 8.00 12.11 -28.24
N PRO A 196 7.06 11.20 -28.55
CA PRO A 196 6.19 11.32 -29.72
C PRO A 196 5.44 12.66 -29.75
N GLN A 197 5.15 13.21 -30.93
CA GLN A 197 4.21 14.33 -31.07
C GLN A 197 2.80 13.78 -31.34
N VAL A 198 1.74 14.41 -30.82
CA VAL A 198 0.36 13.87 -30.95
C VAL A 198 -0.05 13.73 -32.42
N LYS A 199 0.34 14.69 -33.28
CA LYS A 199 0.11 14.57 -34.72
C LYS A 199 0.78 13.32 -35.35
N ASN A 200 1.98 12.96 -34.88
CA ASN A 200 2.71 11.79 -35.38
C ASN A 200 2.08 10.51 -34.81
N ILE A 201 1.58 10.54 -33.57
CA ILE A 201 0.82 9.41 -33.01
C ILE A 201 -0.42 9.12 -33.87
N LYS A 202 -1.20 10.15 -34.21
CA LYS A 202 -2.39 10.03 -35.08
C LYS A 202 -2.06 9.48 -36.46
N GLU A 203 -0.95 9.96 -37.04
CA GLU A 203 -0.47 9.48 -38.33
C GLU A 203 -0.05 8.00 -38.27
N LEU A 204 0.65 7.60 -37.21
CA LEU A 204 1.03 6.20 -36.98
C LEU A 204 -0.19 5.30 -36.78
N ALA A 205 -1.14 5.72 -35.94
CA ALA A 205 -2.37 4.99 -35.63
C ALA A 205 -3.23 4.74 -36.89
N SER A 206 -3.25 5.72 -37.80
CA SER A 206 -3.98 5.64 -39.07
C SER A 206 -3.28 4.75 -40.12
N TYR A 207 -2.03 4.35 -39.86
CA TYR A 207 -1.26 3.55 -40.81
C TYR A 207 -1.67 2.08 -40.77
N LYS A 208 -1.81 1.47 -41.96
CA LYS A 208 -2.21 0.07 -42.11
C LYS A 208 -1.00 -0.85 -41.95
N PHE A 209 -0.65 -1.17 -40.71
CA PHE A 209 0.37 -2.17 -40.43
C PHE A 209 -0.09 -3.59 -40.78
N ILE A 210 0.88 -4.42 -41.21
CA ILE A 210 0.75 -5.87 -41.26
C ILE A 210 1.11 -6.42 -39.87
N TYR A 211 0.19 -7.16 -39.27
CA TYR A 211 0.38 -7.78 -37.97
C TYR A 211 0.43 -9.29 -38.15
N GLU A 212 1.63 -9.87 -38.16
CA GLU A 212 1.84 -11.33 -38.27
C GLU A 212 1.97 -11.98 -36.89
N GLY A 213 2.26 -11.18 -35.85
CA GLY A 213 2.41 -11.63 -34.47
C GLY A 213 1.10 -11.73 -33.68
N VAL A 214 -0.07 -11.66 -34.35
CA VAL A 214 -1.42 -11.71 -33.75
C VAL A 214 -1.99 -13.13 -33.75
N PHE A 215 -2.88 -13.41 -32.80
CA PHE A 215 -3.63 -14.66 -32.76
C PHE A 215 -4.98 -14.49 -33.45
N ASN A 216 -5.22 -15.28 -34.51
CA ASN A 216 -6.49 -15.31 -35.21
C ASN A 216 -7.20 -16.64 -34.95
N ASN A 217 -8.16 -16.63 -34.02
CA ASN A 217 -8.96 -17.82 -33.76
C ASN A 217 -10.07 -17.98 -34.81
N ASN A 218 -10.38 -19.24 -35.14
CA ASN A 218 -11.53 -19.56 -35.98
C ASN A 218 -12.65 -20.11 -35.10
N HIS A 219 -13.60 -19.23 -34.74
CA HIS A 219 -14.74 -19.58 -33.88
C HIS A 219 -15.69 -20.61 -34.48
N ALA A 220 -15.55 -20.97 -35.77
CA ALA A 220 -16.30 -22.08 -36.36
C ALA A 220 -15.80 -23.47 -35.94
N ASN A 221 -14.59 -23.55 -35.37
CA ASN A 221 -13.97 -24.79 -34.92
C ASN A 221 -14.51 -25.24 -33.55
N SER A 222 -14.32 -26.52 -33.21
CA SER A 222 -14.61 -27.02 -31.86
C SER A 222 -13.68 -26.39 -30.81
N ILE A 223 -14.13 -26.32 -29.54
CA ILE A 223 -13.34 -25.79 -28.42
C ILE A 223 -11.96 -26.44 -28.34
N GLU A 224 -11.88 -27.76 -28.55
CA GLU A 224 -10.61 -28.50 -28.56
C GLU A 224 -9.65 -28.01 -29.66
N ALA A 225 -10.19 -27.78 -30.86
CA ALA A 225 -9.39 -27.30 -31.99
C ALA A 225 -8.94 -25.84 -31.79
N GLN A 226 -9.80 -24.99 -31.21
CA GLN A 226 -9.43 -23.62 -30.85
C GLN A 226 -8.33 -23.60 -29.77
N PHE A 227 -8.46 -24.45 -28.75
CA PHE A 227 -7.46 -24.60 -27.69
C PHE A 227 -6.11 -25.07 -28.24
N ASN A 228 -6.09 -26.10 -29.09
CA ASN A 228 -4.86 -26.59 -29.72
C ASN A 228 -4.19 -25.52 -30.58
N SER A 229 -4.97 -24.75 -31.35
CA SER A 229 -4.46 -23.60 -32.12
C SER A 229 -3.80 -22.55 -31.22
N ALA A 230 -4.42 -22.21 -30.08
CA ALA A 230 -3.86 -21.28 -29.12
C ALA A 230 -2.55 -21.80 -28.50
N ILE A 231 -2.46 -23.09 -28.19
CA ILE A 231 -1.24 -23.72 -27.68
C ILE A 231 -0.11 -23.69 -28.73
N GLU A 232 -0.41 -24.01 -29.99
CA GLU A 232 0.56 -23.94 -31.09
C GLU A 232 1.08 -22.52 -31.29
N PHE A 233 0.17 -21.53 -31.22
CA PHE A 233 0.54 -20.13 -31.30
C PHE A 233 1.51 -19.72 -30.18
N ILE A 234 1.20 -20.05 -28.92
CA ILE A 234 2.09 -19.76 -27.78
C ILE A 234 3.44 -20.47 -27.89
N LYS A 235 3.47 -21.71 -28.37
CA LYS A 235 4.72 -22.43 -28.64
C LYS A 235 5.57 -21.70 -29.69
N SER A 236 4.94 -21.11 -30.71
CA SER A 236 5.68 -20.34 -31.72
C SER A 236 6.31 -19.06 -31.16
N LYS A 237 5.67 -18.43 -30.16
CA LYS A 237 6.22 -17.27 -29.41
C LYS A 237 7.40 -17.61 -28.50
N SER A 238 7.70 -18.89 -28.27
CA SER A 238 8.84 -19.34 -27.44
C SER A 238 8.85 -18.81 -26.01
N LEU A 239 7.67 -18.55 -25.43
CA LEU A 239 7.51 -18.06 -24.06
C LEU A 239 7.59 -19.19 -23.04
N SER A 240 8.30 -18.97 -21.94
CA SER A 240 8.25 -19.83 -20.75
C SER A 240 6.91 -19.70 -20.02
N VAL A 241 6.60 -20.65 -19.14
CA VAL A 241 5.37 -20.61 -18.32
C VAL A 241 5.35 -19.37 -17.41
N ASP A 242 6.51 -18.98 -16.86
CA ASP A 242 6.60 -17.81 -15.99
C ASP A 242 6.42 -16.50 -16.78
N GLU A 243 6.95 -16.42 -18.01
CA GLU A 243 6.67 -15.28 -18.91
C GLU A 243 5.19 -15.25 -19.30
N LEU A 244 4.58 -16.40 -19.61
CA LEU A 244 3.17 -16.49 -19.96
C LEU A 244 2.24 -16.05 -18.82
N LYS A 245 2.63 -16.29 -17.55
CA LYS A 245 1.92 -15.78 -16.37
C LYS A 245 1.97 -14.26 -16.27
N LEU A 246 3.06 -13.63 -16.73
CA LEU A 246 3.14 -12.17 -16.82
C LEU A 246 2.28 -11.67 -17.98
N GLU A 247 2.31 -12.35 -19.13
CA GLU A 247 1.48 -12.01 -20.28
C GLU A 247 -0.03 -12.11 -19.98
N ILE A 248 -0.45 -13.12 -19.22
CA ILE A 248 -1.86 -13.46 -18.97
C ILE A 248 -2.12 -13.79 -17.48
N PRO A 249 -2.05 -12.81 -16.57
CA PRO A 249 -2.04 -13.06 -15.12
C PRO A 249 -3.34 -13.68 -14.58
N ASN A 250 -4.45 -13.47 -15.30
CA ASN A 250 -5.77 -14.00 -14.92
C ASN A 250 -5.86 -15.54 -15.02
N LEU A 251 -4.83 -16.20 -15.55
CA LEU A 251 -4.77 -17.65 -15.74
C LEU A 251 -3.69 -18.35 -14.92
N ASN A 252 -3.03 -17.70 -13.95
CA ASN A 252 -1.87 -18.26 -13.24
C ASN A 252 -2.05 -19.72 -12.77
N ASN A 253 -3.19 -20.06 -12.14
CA ASN A 253 -3.49 -21.42 -11.67
C ASN A 253 -3.79 -22.43 -12.79
N LEU A 254 -4.21 -21.94 -13.96
CA LEU A 254 -4.49 -22.74 -15.15
C LEU A 254 -3.21 -22.98 -15.95
N LEU A 255 -2.32 -21.99 -16.03
CA LEU A 255 -1.05 -22.08 -16.77
C LEU A 255 -0.12 -23.18 -16.22
N ASP A 256 -0.14 -23.42 -14.90
CA ASP A 256 0.60 -24.52 -14.27
C ASP A 256 0.11 -25.92 -14.69
N ARG A 257 -1.14 -26.01 -15.16
CA ARG A 257 -1.78 -27.26 -15.61
C ARG A 257 -2.02 -27.28 -17.13
N LEU A 258 -1.48 -26.31 -17.86
CA LEU A 258 -1.80 -26.06 -19.27
C LEU A 258 -1.53 -27.28 -20.17
N TYR A 259 -0.50 -28.05 -19.82
CA TYR A 259 -0.08 -29.25 -20.55
C TYR A 259 -0.61 -30.56 -19.94
N SER A 260 -1.59 -30.49 -19.04
CA SER A 260 -2.26 -31.67 -18.49
C SER A 260 -3.50 -32.05 -19.30
N ASP A 261 -3.76 -33.34 -19.49
CA ASP A 261 -4.89 -33.85 -20.27
C ASP A 261 -6.28 -33.65 -19.61
N ASN A 262 -6.34 -33.00 -18.44
CA ASN A 262 -7.53 -32.94 -17.59
C ASN A 262 -8.19 -31.55 -17.49
N LEU A 263 -7.95 -30.65 -18.43
CA LEU A 263 -8.61 -29.33 -18.44
C LEU A 263 -10.08 -29.45 -18.88
N SER A 264 -10.98 -28.76 -18.17
CA SER A 264 -12.40 -28.69 -18.54
C SER A 264 -12.61 -27.84 -19.81
N ASN A 265 -13.76 -27.98 -20.47
CA ASN A 265 -14.09 -27.14 -21.63
C ASN A 265 -14.15 -25.64 -21.26
N GLU A 266 -14.65 -25.30 -20.08
CA GLU A 266 -14.70 -23.93 -19.57
C GLU A 266 -13.30 -23.35 -19.37
N GLU A 267 -12.37 -24.17 -18.84
CA GLU A 267 -10.96 -23.78 -18.69
C GLU A 267 -10.29 -23.55 -20.05
N LYS A 268 -10.58 -24.40 -21.04
CA LYS A 268 -10.07 -24.26 -22.42
C LYS A 268 -10.61 -23.01 -23.11
N GLU A 269 -11.92 -22.76 -23.01
CA GLU A 269 -12.56 -21.54 -23.54
C GLU A 269 -11.96 -20.29 -22.91
N ARG A 270 -11.79 -20.29 -21.59
CA ARG A 270 -11.17 -19.18 -20.86
C ARG A 270 -9.73 -18.94 -21.29
N PHE A 271 -8.95 -20.00 -21.53
CA PHE A 271 -7.60 -19.88 -22.07
C PHE A 271 -7.61 -19.21 -23.45
N VAL A 272 -8.40 -19.73 -24.40
CA VAL A 272 -8.51 -19.17 -25.75
C VAL A 272 -8.90 -17.69 -25.72
N LEU A 273 -9.90 -17.32 -24.90
CA LEU A 273 -10.37 -15.95 -24.76
C LEU A 273 -9.25 -14.98 -24.37
N TYR A 274 -8.43 -15.31 -23.37
CA TYR A 274 -7.37 -14.40 -22.95
C TYR A 274 -6.20 -14.34 -23.95
N ILE A 275 -5.94 -15.43 -24.69
CA ILE A 275 -4.95 -15.43 -25.78
C ILE A 275 -5.42 -14.50 -26.90
N GLU A 276 -6.68 -14.61 -27.31
CA GLU A 276 -7.29 -13.70 -28.29
C GLU A 276 -7.21 -12.24 -27.86
N GLN A 277 -7.48 -11.95 -26.58
CA GLN A 277 -7.40 -10.59 -26.06
C GLN A 277 -5.97 -10.05 -26.04
N ARG A 278 -4.99 -10.85 -25.62
CA ARG A 278 -3.60 -10.42 -25.48
C ARG A 278 -2.90 -10.21 -26.83
N TRP A 279 -3.14 -11.09 -27.79
CA TRP A 279 -2.56 -10.99 -29.14
C TRP A 279 -3.59 -10.56 -30.19
N ALA A 280 -4.58 -9.77 -29.78
CA ALA A 280 -5.53 -9.15 -30.68
C ALA A 280 -4.81 -8.19 -31.64
N LYS A 281 -5.33 -8.09 -32.87
CA LYS A 281 -4.93 -7.01 -33.78
C LYS A 281 -5.37 -5.67 -33.16
N PRO A 282 -4.45 -4.70 -33.01
CA PRO A 282 -4.79 -3.44 -32.38
C PRO A 282 -5.58 -2.55 -33.36
N THR A 283 -6.54 -1.79 -32.83
CA THR A 283 -7.28 -0.81 -33.63
C THR A 283 -6.51 0.52 -33.69
N PRO A 284 -6.72 1.37 -34.72
CA PRO A 284 -6.16 2.71 -34.76
C PRO A 284 -6.41 3.50 -33.47
N GLU A 285 -7.63 3.44 -32.94
CA GLU A 285 -8.03 4.15 -31.72
C GLU A 285 -7.23 3.66 -30.51
N GLN A 286 -7.02 2.35 -30.39
CA GLN A 286 -6.21 1.76 -29.31
C GLN A 286 -4.75 2.23 -29.39
N ILE A 287 -4.15 2.26 -30.59
CA ILE A 287 -2.77 2.73 -30.78
C ILE A 287 -2.65 4.21 -30.41
N GLU A 288 -3.58 5.04 -30.89
CA GLU A 288 -3.60 6.47 -30.60
C GLU A 288 -3.72 6.72 -29.09
N TYR A 289 -4.68 6.06 -28.45
CA TYR A 289 -4.94 6.18 -27.03
C TYR A 289 -3.71 5.78 -26.20
N LEU A 290 -3.19 4.57 -26.41
CA LEU A 290 -2.08 4.04 -25.61
C LEU A 290 -0.80 4.86 -25.74
N LEU A 291 -0.44 5.28 -26.96
CA LEU A 291 0.73 6.14 -27.18
C LEU A 291 0.53 7.54 -26.60
N THR A 292 -0.68 8.10 -26.69
CA THR A 292 -0.98 9.43 -26.13
C THR A 292 -0.88 9.41 -24.61
N VAL A 293 -1.53 8.45 -23.95
CA VAL A 293 -1.48 8.28 -22.49
C VAL A 293 -0.03 8.03 -22.03
N SER A 294 0.68 7.14 -22.72
CA SER A 294 2.07 6.81 -22.40
C SER A 294 2.99 8.02 -22.52
N ARG A 295 2.85 8.80 -23.60
CA ARG A 295 3.59 10.05 -23.81
C ARG A 295 3.30 11.06 -22.71
N VAL A 296 2.02 11.29 -22.38
CA VAL A 296 1.61 12.24 -21.34
C VAL A 296 2.19 11.83 -19.98
N SER A 297 2.01 10.57 -19.58
CA SER A 297 2.51 10.08 -18.31
C SER A 297 4.03 10.15 -18.22
N GLN A 298 4.72 9.76 -19.29
CA GLN A 298 6.18 9.87 -19.37
C GLN A 298 6.63 11.34 -19.26
N ALA A 299 6.00 12.27 -19.97
CA ALA A 299 6.31 13.69 -19.87
C ALA A 299 6.10 14.24 -18.45
N CYS A 300 5.02 13.84 -17.77
CA CYS A 300 4.77 14.19 -16.38
C CYS A 300 5.85 13.65 -15.45
N TYR A 301 6.28 12.40 -15.64
CA TYR A 301 7.34 11.79 -14.86
C TYR A 301 8.68 12.53 -15.01
N ARG A 302 9.08 12.84 -16.25
CA ARG A 302 10.31 13.62 -16.54
C ARG A 302 10.26 14.99 -15.88
N ALA A 303 9.14 15.71 -16.05
CA ALA A 303 8.95 17.02 -15.42
C ALA A 303 8.98 16.96 -13.89
N LEU A 304 8.51 15.86 -13.29
CA LEU A 304 8.58 15.65 -11.85
C LEU A 304 10.02 15.39 -11.38
N CYS A 305 10.78 14.59 -12.13
CA CYS A 305 12.21 14.38 -11.88
C CYS A 305 12.98 15.69 -11.97
N ASP A 306 12.78 16.48 -13.04
CA ASP A 306 13.36 17.81 -13.19
C ASP A 306 13.00 18.74 -12.02
N TYR A 307 11.71 18.75 -11.62
CA TYR A 307 11.24 19.58 -10.51
C TYR A 307 11.96 19.24 -9.20
N PHE A 308 12.21 17.97 -8.91
CA PHE A 308 12.90 17.52 -7.71
C PHE A 308 14.43 17.40 -7.85
N ASN A 309 14.99 17.72 -9.03
CA ASN A 309 16.40 17.52 -9.38
C ASN A 309 16.83 16.04 -9.20
N ILE A 310 16.01 15.11 -9.69
CA ILE A 310 16.23 13.67 -9.66
C ILE A 310 16.67 13.20 -11.05
N ASP A 311 17.66 12.31 -11.10
CA ASP A 311 18.04 11.65 -12.35
C ASP A 311 16.97 10.63 -12.77
N GLU A 312 16.31 10.90 -13.89
CA GLU A 312 15.23 10.06 -14.42
C GLU A 312 15.70 8.68 -14.91
N GLU A 313 16.98 8.54 -15.25
CA GLU A 313 17.55 7.28 -15.74
C GLU A 313 18.17 6.43 -14.63
N SER A 314 18.30 6.98 -13.40
CA SER A 314 18.88 6.23 -12.30
C SER A 314 18.06 5.00 -11.98
N THR A 315 18.75 3.86 -11.92
CA THR A 315 18.18 2.52 -11.72
C THR A 315 18.09 2.14 -10.25
N THR A 316 18.55 3.00 -9.34
CA THR A 316 18.45 2.77 -7.90
C THR A 316 17.27 3.55 -7.33
N ILE A 317 16.43 2.88 -6.55
CA ILE A 317 15.21 3.47 -5.97
C ILE A 317 15.55 4.64 -5.03
N ASP A 318 16.71 4.59 -4.37
CA ASP A 318 17.17 5.65 -3.46
C ASP A 318 17.59 6.93 -4.20
N GLU A 319 18.10 6.83 -5.42
CA GLU A 319 18.49 7.97 -6.25
C GLU A 319 17.30 8.48 -7.07
N ASN A 320 16.53 7.57 -7.68
CA ASN A 320 15.33 7.89 -8.42
C ASN A 320 14.08 7.86 -7.54
N LYS A 321 13.97 8.82 -6.64
CA LYS A 321 12.87 8.84 -5.67
C LYS A 321 11.51 8.98 -6.32
N THR A 322 11.41 9.61 -7.49
CA THR A 322 10.16 9.71 -8.25
C THR A 322 9.57 8.33 -8.58
N ILE A 323 10.40 7.31 -8.82
CA ILE A 323 9.92 5.94 -9.04
C ILE A 323 9.23 5.35 -7.80
N GLN A 324 9.56 5.84 -6.59
CA GLN A 324 8.89 5.41 -5.36
C GLN A 324 7.44 5.85 -5.32
N LEU A 325 7.09 6.99 -5.95
CA LEU A 325 5.70 7.42 -6.10
C LEU A 325 4.93 6.46 -7.02
N VAL A 326 5.57 5.94 -8.07
CA VAL A 326 5.01 4.87 -8.90
C VAL A 326 4.81 3.60 -8.07
N GLY A 327 5.83 3.20 -7.29
CA GLY A 327 5.72 2.07 -6.38
C GLY A 327 4.59 2.22 -5.36
N LEU A 328 4.40 3.42 -4.81
CA LEU A 328 3.32 3.76 -3.90
C LEU A 328 1.96 3.62 -4.58
N PHE A 329 1.81 4.18 -5.79
CA PHE A 329 0.60 4.03 -6.60
C PHE A 329 0.27 2.55 -6.81
N SER A 330 1.23 1.78 -7.33
CA SER A 330 1.06 0.36 -7.66
C SER A 330 0.67 -0.45 -6.44
N SER A 331 1.28 -0.18 -5.29
CA SER A 331 1.02 -0.91 -4.04
C SER A 331 -0.38 -0.64 -3.52
N ILE A 332 -0.80 0.63 -3.49
CA ILE A 332 -2.13 1.03 -3.04
C ILE A 332 -3.20 0.50 -4.01
N TYR A 333 -3.01 0.72 -5.31
CA TYR A 333 -3.94 0.28 -6.35
C TYR A 333 -4.19 -1.23 -6.29
N ASN A 334 -3.11 -2.03 -6.26
CA ASN A 334 -3.24 -3.49 -6.23
C ASN A 334 -3.85 -3.99 -4.92
N THR A 335 -3.50 -3.36 -3.79
CA THR A 335 -4.08 -3.70 -2.48
C THR A 335 -5.59 -3.43 -2.46
N GLU A 336 -6.03 -2.28 -2.95
CA GLU A 336 -7.45 -1.93 -3.03
C GLU A 336 -8.21 -2.84 -4.00
N LEU A 337 -7.60 -3.17 -5.14
CA LEU A 337 -8.18 -4.11 -6.10
C LEU A 337 -8.36 -5.51 -5.48
N ASP A 338 -7.34 -6.01 -4.77
CA ASP A 338 -7.41 -7.30 -4.06
C ASP A 338 -8.46 -7.31 -2.95
N LEU A 339 -8.56 -6.23 -2.16
CA LEU A 339 -9.60 -6.08 -1.14
C LEU A 339 -11.00 -6.18 -1.75
N ARG A 340 -11.22 -5.55 -2.90
CA ARG A 340 -12.53 -5.57 -3.58
C ARG A 340 -12.87 -6.93 -4.18
N LEU A 341 -11.90 -7.56 -4.83
CA LEU A 341 -12.13 -8.82 -5.53
C LEU A 341 -12.21 -10.01 -4.57
N ASN A 342 -11.41 -10.01 -3.50
CA ASN A 342 -11.22 -11.17 -2.62
C ASN A 342 -11.70 -10.95 -1.18
N GLY A 343 -12.14 -9.73 -0.83
CA GLY A 343 -12.60 -9.37 0.53
C GLY A 343 -11.48 -9.32 1.58
N THR A 344 -10.24 -9.66 1.23
CA THR A 344 -9.07 -9.67 2.10
C THR A 344 -7.84 -9.24 1.32
N SER A 345 -6.94 -8.51 1.98
CA SER A 345 -5.63 -8.15 1.43
C SER A 345 -4.53 -8.99 2.07
N LYS A 346 -3.60 -9.48 1.26
CA LYS A 346 -2.36 -10.12 1.74
C LYS A 346 -1.22 -9.11 1.98
N THR A 347 -1.37 -7.85 1.57
CA THR A 347 -0.32 -6.84 1.77
C THR A 347 -0.20 -6.48 3.24
N LEU A 348 1.05 -6.26 3.69
CA LEU A 348 1.33 -5.73 5.02
C LEU A 348 0.48 -4.48 5.26
N GLY A 349 -0.07 -4.33 6.47
CA GLY A 349 -0.86 -3.15 6.92
C GLY A 349 -0.15 -1.79 6.84
N LEU A 350 1.00 -1.72 6.16
CA LEU A 350 1.79 -0.52 5.89
C LEU A 350 1.02 0.55 5.12
N PHE A 351 0.10 0.16 4.23
CA PHE A 351 -0.65 1.11 3.39
C PHE A 351 -2.12 1.30 3.82
N GLU A 352 -2.57 0.58 4.85
CA GLU A 352 -3.95 0.65 5.33
C GLU A 352 -4.34 2.06 5.76
N SER A 353 -3.43 2.83 6.35
CA SER A 353 -3.73 4.21 6.75
C SER A 353 -4.00 5.12 5.54
N TYR A 354 -3.28 4.95 4.42
CA TYR A 354 -3.56 5.70 3.20
C TYR A 354 -4.94 5.32 2.65
N ILE A 355 -5.20 4.02 2.57
CA ILE A 355 -6.45 3.46 2.07
C ILE A 355 -7.64 3.93 2.93
N TYR A 356 -7.53 3.78 4.25
CA TYR A 356 -8.54 4.21 5.21
C TYR A 356 -8.84 5.70 5.12
N ASN A 357 -7.79 6.55 5.07
CA ASN A 357 -7.96 7.99 5.01
C ASN A 357 -8.69 8.42 3.73
N ILE A 358 -8.35 7.82 2.58
CA ILE A 358 -9.01 8.13 1.31
C ILE A 358 -10.44 7.58 1.25
N HIS A 359 -10.71 6.36 1.76
CA HIS A 359 -12.08 5.85 1.86
C HIS A 359 -12.97 6.76 2.69
N LYS A 360 -12.47 7.34 3.79
CA LYS A 360 -13.23 8.31 4.57
C LYS A 360 -13.51 9.64 3.84
N ILE A 361 -12.77 9.96 2.77
CA ILE A 361 -13.09 11.10 1.91
C ILE A 361 -14.40 10.84 1.13
N GLU A 362 -14.72 9.58 0.79
CA GLU A 362 -16.00 9.21 0.14
C GLU A 362 -17.20 9.57 1.02
N GLU A 363 -17.05 9.48 2.33
CA GLU A 363 -18.07 9.90 3.30
C GLU A 363 -18.18 11.44 3.43
N HIS A 364 -17.43 12.19 2.60
CA HIS A 364 -17.36 13.65 2.56
C HIS A 364 -17.06 14.31 3.91
N THR A 365 -16.34 13.60 4.77
CA THR A 365 -16.03 14.13 6.10
C THR A 365 -14.84 15.08 6.01
N LYS A 366 -15.04 16.31 6.50
CA LYS A 366 -13.93 17.25 6.75
C LYS A 366 -12.84 16.59 7.61
N GLU A 367 -13.25 15.70 8.52
CA GLU A 367 -12.36 14.91 9.39
C GLU A 367 -11.31 14.11 8.60
N ALA A 368 -11.69 13.47 7.49
CA ALA A 368 -10.74 12.71 6.66
C ALA A 368 -9.65 13.60 6.05
N LEU A 369 -10.05 14.75 5.51
CA LEU A 369 -9.11 15.73 4.96
C LEU A 369 -8.20 16.30 6.07
N ASP A 370 -8.75 16.54 7.26
CA ASP A 370 -8.00 17.03 8.41
C ASP A 370 -6.99 15.96 8.92
N GLN A 371 -7.29 14.66 8.81
CA GLN A 371 -6.38 13.56 9.14
C GLN A 371 -5.20 13.48 8.15
N ILE A 372 -5.46 13.69 6.86
CA ILE A 372 -4.39 13.77 5.84
C ILE A 372 -3.50 14.98 6.10
N ILE A 373 -4.09 16.13 6.36
CA ILE A 373 -3.37 17.36 6.74
C ILE A 373 -2.54 17.11 8.00
N ALA A 374 -3.09 16.45 9.02
CA ALA A 374 -2.37 16.11 10.25
C ALA A 374 -1.19 15.16 9.98
N SER A 375 -1.34 14.20 9.08
CA SER A 375 -0.26 13.29 8.67
C SER A 375 0.88 14.04 7.99
N ILE A 376 0.55 14.96 7.07
CA ILE A 376 1.52 15.83 6.42
C ILE A 376 2.22 16.74 7.46
N TYR A 377 1.47 17.36 8.37
CA TYR A 377 2.06 18.17 9.46
C TYR A 377 2.97 17.37 10.38
N ASN A 378 2.58 16.14 10.69
CA ASN A 378 3.39 15.27 11.51
C ASN A 378 4.72 14.97 10.82
N GLU A 379 4.72 14.59 9.54
CA GLU A 379 5.95 14.28 8.80
C GLU A 379 6.84 15.52 8.60
N MET A 380 6.27 16.68 8.28
CA MET A 380 7.02 17.95 8.21
C MET A 380 7.76 18.29 9.51
N ARG A 381 7.20 17.92 10.68
CA ARG A 381 7.83 18.16 11.99
C ARG A 381 9.02 17.24 12.26
N LEU A 382 9.20 16.16 11.50
CA LEU A 382 10.24 15.16 11.76
C LEU A 382 11.60 15.51 11.14
N THR A 383 11.70 16.58 10.34
CA THR A 383 12.97 17.18 9.86
C THR A 383 13.94 16.22 9.17
N THR A 384 13.45 15.31 8.34
CA THR A 384 14.32 14.56 7.42
C THR A 384 14.06 15.06 6.01
N HIS A 385 15.02 15.80 5.44
CA HIS A 385 14.99 16.36 4.07
C HIS A 385 15.06 15.28 2.97
N ASN A 386 14.67 14.05 3.29
CA ASN A 386 14.78 12.94 2.36
C ASN A 386 13.40 12.71 1.76
N TYR A 387 13.25 13.06 0.48
CA TYR A 387 12.16 12.63 -0.38
C TYR A 387 12.16 11.09 -0.49
N ASN A 388 11.85 10.37 0.58
CA ASN A 388 11.91 8.91 0.63
C ASN A 388 10.61 8.37 1.19
N ILE A 389 10.09 7.33 0.55
CA ILE A 389 8.95 6.54 0.97
C ILE A 389 9.55 5.22 1.44
N ASP A 390 10.10 5.25 2.65
CA ASP A 390 10.84 4.13 3.23
C ASP A 390 9.99 2.82 3.25
N GLU A 391 8.65 2.94 3.30
CA GLU A 391 7.70 1.82 3.15
C GLU A 391 7.87 1.05 1.84
N ILE A 392 8.18 1.76 0.74
CA ILE A 392 8.30 1.20 -0.60
C ILE A 392 9.63 0.49 -0.79
N LEU A 393 10.71 0.97 -0.17
CA LEU A 393 12.00 0.28 -0.17
C LEU A 393 11.91 -1.14 0.42
N ILE A 394 11.00 -1.36 1.37
CA ILE A 394 10.70 -2.69 1.92
C ILE A 394 10.13 -3.62 0.83
N LEU A 395 9.19 -3.13 0.02
CA LEU A 395 8.54 -3.94 -1.02
C LEU A 395 9.51 -4.31 -2.15
N PHE A 396 10.38 -3.38 -2.55
CA PHE A 396 11.35 -3.61 -3.62
C PHE A 396 12.62 -4.37 -3.17
N SER A 397 12.73 -4.72 -1.89
CA SER A 397 13.87 -5.49 -1.40
C SER A 397 13.75 -6.98 -1.78
N HIS A 398 14.50 -7.39 -2.81
CA HIS A 398 14.46 -8.75 -3.37
C HIS A 398 15.10 -9.81 -2.46
N ASN A 399 15.89 -9.39 -1.46
CA ASN A 399 16.58 -10.27 -0.52
C ASN A 399 15.88 -10.24 0.84
N LYS A 400 15.44 -11.40 1.36
CA LYS A 400 14.85 -11.55 2.71
C LYS A 400 15.64 -10.84 3.81
N LYS A 401 16.98 -10.85 3.74
CA LYS A 401 17.85 -10.18 4.72
C LYS A 401 17.77 -8.65 4.60
N ASN A 402 17.72 -8.14 3.37
CA ASN A 402 17.57 -6.70 3.11
C ASN A 402 16.16 -6.22 3.45
N LYS A 403 15.13 -7.05 3.21
CA LYS A 403 13.75 -6.78 3.63
C LYS A 403 13.65 -6.67 5.15
N LYS A 404 14.24 -7.61 5.88
CA LYS A 404 14.30 -7.56 7.35
C LYS A 404 14.99 -6.27 7.84
N GLN A 405 16.12 -5.92 7.26
CA GLN A 405 16.85 -4.69 7.63
C GLN A 405 16.07 -3.42 7.27
N ALA A 406 15.41 -3.38 6.12
CA ALA A 406 14.60 -2.25 5.69
C ALA A 406 13.38 -2.04 6.58
N ILE A 407 12.68 -3.12 6.97
CA ILE A 407 11.58 -3.09 7.95
C ILE A 407 12.09 -2.56 9.28
N MET A 408 13.18 -3.14 9.80
CA MET A 408 13.77 -2.71 11.07
C MET A 408 14.19 -1.24 11.05
N ASN A 409 14.74 -0.75 9.92
CA ASN A 409 15.13 0.66 9.74
C ASN A 409 13.92 1.61 9.61
N PHE A 410 12.84 1.18 8.95
CA PHE A 410 11.61 1.95 8.80
C PHE A 410 10.87 2.11 10.14
N GLU A 411 10.63 1.01 10.85
CA GLU A 411 9.96 1.01 12.16
C GLU A 411 10.75 1.82 13.18
N SER A 412 12.08 1.59 13.18
CA SER A 412 13.05 2.43 13.85
C SER A 412 12.79 3.92 13.58
N LYS A 413 12.86 4.40 12.33
CA LYS A 413 12.67 5.83 12.01
C LYS A 413 11.28 6.36 12.41
N ARG A 414 10.21 5.58 12.20
CA ARG A 414 8.83 5.96 12.55
C ARG A 414 8.66 6.17 14.06
N LEU A 415 9.24 5.29 14.88
CA LEU A 415 9.23 5.40 16.35
C LEU A 415 10.26 6.43 16.86
N TYR A 416 11.44 6.53 16.24
CA TYR A 416 12.49 7.48 16.59
C TYR A 416 12.04 8.93 16.44
N SER A 417 11.18 9.20 15.46
CA SER A 417 10.65 10.54 15.20
C SER A 417 9.72 11.03 16.33
N ASN A 418 9.04 10.10 17.01
CA ASN A 418 8.23 10.35 18.20
C ASN A 418 9.10 10.44 19.48
N LEU A 419 10.12 9.58 19.63
CA LEU A 419 11.01 9.57 20.80
C LEU A 419 12.01 10.74 20.85
N LYS A 420 12.40 11.28 19.68
CA LYS A 420 13.31 12.45 19.61
C LYS A 420 12.64 13.73 20.12
N LYS A 421 11.30 13.79 20.11
CA LYS A 421 10.54 14.92 20.70
C LYS A 421 10.52 14.91 22.22
N THR A 422 10.74 13.77 22.87
CA THR A 422 10.66 13.60 24.34
C THR A 422 12.01 13.62 25.07
N GLN A 423 13.10 14.12 24.46
CA GLN A 423 14.43 14.31 25.10
C GLN A 423 15.10 13.05 25.69
N ASN A 424 14.65 11.82 25.42
CA ASN A 424 15.18 10.64 26.11
C ASN A 424 16.25 9.88 25.29
N GLN A 425 17.45 10.49 25.13
CA GLN A 425 18.59 9.89 24.39
C GLN A 425 19.02 8.51 24.93
N GLN A 426 18.78 8.23 26.20
CA GLN A 426 19.09 6.95 26.84
C GLN A 426 18.19 5.82 26.31
N VAL A 427 16.89 6.11 26.08
CA VAL A 427 15.95 5.16 25.45
C VAL A 427 16.42 4.79 24.05
N TYR A 428 16.87 5.78 23.27
CA TYR A 428 17.37 5.57 21.92
C TYR A 428 18.58 4.63 21.87
N GLN A 429 19.59 4.89 22.71
CA GLN A 429 20.80 4.07 22.75
C GLN A 429 20.49 2.63 23.17
N ALA A 430 19.54 2.45 24.08
CA ALA A 430 19.14 1.14 24.55
C ALA A 430 18.35 0.31 23.54
N ILE A 431 17.40 0.93 22.82
CA ILE A 431 16.67 0.25 21.74
C ILE A 431 17.62 -0.16 20.62
N LYS A 432 18.52 0.75 20.20
CA LYS A 432 19.50 0.44 19.15
C LYS A 432 20.38 -0.74 19.54
N HIS A 433 20.88 -0.75 20.77
CA HIS A 433 21.73 -1.82 21.25
C HIS A 433 20.97 -3.16 21.34
N LEU A 434 19.74 -3.16 21.84
CA LEU A 434 18.90 -4.37 21.89
C LEU A 434 18.64 -4.97 20.50
N ASN A 435 18.38 -4.14 19.48
CA ASN A 435 18.17 -4.59 18.10
C ASN A 435 19.44 -5.15 17.43
N GLU A 436 20.63 -4.82 17.93
CA GLU A 436 21.92 -5.31 17.42
C GLU A 436 22.33 -6.66 18.04
N ILE A 437 21.71 -7.06 19.17
CA ILE A 437 22.03 -8.31 19.85
C ILE A 437 21.19 -9.45 19.27
N VAL A 438 21.87 -10.48 18.77
CA VAL A 438 21.23 -11.70 18.21
C VAL A 438 21.07 -12.81 19.26
N ASP A 439 21.82 -12.71 20.35
CA ASP A 439 21.96 -13.74 21.39
C ASP A 439 21.06 -13.42 22.61
N GLU A 440 20.18 -14.35 22.96
CA GLU A 440 19.15 -14.16 23.99
C GLU A 440 19.74 -13.88 25.38
N ASP A 441 20.83 -14.57 25.75
CA ASP A 441 21.50 -14.37 27.05
C ASP A 441 22.12 -12.97 27.14
N LYS A 442 22.62 -12.43 26.02
CA LYS A 442 23.14 -11.06 25.95
C LYS A 442 22.04 -10.02 26.01
N ILE A 443 20.87 -10.29 25.40
CA ILE A 443 19.69 -9.41 25.51
C ILE A 443 19.28 -9.30 26.97
N LEU A 444 19.13 -10.44 27.65
CA LEU A 444 18.80 -10.50 29.08
C LEU A 444 19.81 -9.69 29.91
N LYS A 445 21.11 -9.98 29.79
CA LYS A 445 22.16 -9.25 30.50
C LYS A 445 22.08 -7.74 30.28
N TYR A 446 21.78 -7.31 29.06
CA TYR A 446 21.65 -5.90 28.75
C TYR A 446 20.41 -5.28 29.41
N ILE A 447 19.23 -5.90 29.31
CA ILE A 447 18.00 -5.42 29.98
C ILE A 447 18.24 -5.27 31.49
N TYR A 448 18.89 -6.26 32.11
CA TYR A 448 19.21 -6.24 33.54
C TYR A 448 20.25 -5.17 33.92
N SER A 449 21.06 -4.69 32.97
CA SER A 449 22.00 -3.59 33.19
C SER A 449 21.36 -2.20 33.17
N ILE A 450 20.13 -2.07 32.67
CA ILE A 450 19.41 -0.79 32.62
C ILE A 450 18.86 -0.48 34.02
N THR A 451 19.38 0.58 34.64
CA THR A 451 18.98 1.00 35.99
C THR A 451 17.94 2.13 36.00
N ASN A 452 17.69 2.76 34.84
CA ASN A 452 16.73 3.84 34.73
C ASN A 452 15.33 3.29 34.43
N ASN A 453 14.43 3.46 35.38
CA ASN A 453 13.04 2.98 35.33
C ASN A 453 12.26 3.59 34.16
N GLU A 454 12.41 4.88 33.89
CA GLU A 454 11.73 5.54 32.77
C GLU A 454 12.23 5.00 31.43
N VAL A 455 13.53 4.69 31.35
CA VAL A 455 14.13 4.08 30.17
C VAL A 455 13.58 2.67 29.95
N LEU A 456 13.54 1.82 30.99
CA LEU A 456 12.93 0.49 30.92
C LEU A 456 11.47 0.55 30.46
N HIS A 457 10.68 1.45 31.04
CA HIS A 457 9.27 1.62 30.67
C HIS A 457 9.09 1.90 29.17
N ASN A 458 9.82 2.89 28.66
CA ASN A 458 9.71 3.34 27.29
C ASN A 458 10.25 2.31 26.27
N ILE A 459 11.27 1.54 26.64
CA ILE A 459 11.76 0.43 25.79
C ILE A 459 10.73 -0.71 25.76
N GLY A 460 10.10 -1.02 26.90
CA GLY A 460 9.05 -2.04 26.95
C GLY A 460 7.89 -1.69 26.03
N ASP A 461 7.45 -0.44 26.06
CA ASP A 461 6.39 0.07 25.18
C ASP A 461 6.76 0.02 23.70
N TYR A 462 8.03 0.25 23.37
CA TYR A 462 8.54 0.11 22.01
C TYR A 462 8.40 -1.33 21.49
N PHE A 463 8.87 -2.32 22.26
CA PHE A 463 8.78 -3.73 21.85
C PHE A 463 7.34 -4.26 21.91
N GLN A 464 6.48 -3.71 22.78
CA GLN A 464 5.05 -4.02 22.80
C GLN A 464 4.32 -3.45 21.57
N GLY A 465 4.61 -2.20 21.18
CA GLY A 465 3.96 -1.52 20.05
C GLY A 465 4.29 -2.09 18.67
N ASN A 466 5.48 -2.66 18.48
CA ASN A 466 5.88 -3.32 17.23
C ASN A 466 5.15 -4.66 16.97
N ASN A 467 4.43 -5.21 17.95
CA ASN A 467 3.72 -6.49 17.79
C ASN A 467 2.38 -6.37 17.04
N TYR A 468 1.85 -5.17 16.83
CA TYR A 468 0.53 -4.97 16.22
C TYR A 468 0.55 -4.94 14.69
N LEU A 469 1.71 -5.03 14.03
CA LEU A 469 1.84 -4.70 12.60
C LEU A 469 2.44 -5.80 11.71
N THR A 470 3.02 -6.87 12.25
CA THR A 470 3.65 -7.93 11.42
C THR A 470 3.42 -9.34 11.98
N ASN A 471 2.66 -10.18 11.27
CA ASN A 471 2.38 -11.57 11.66
C ASN A 471 3.61 -12.50 11.65
N GLU A 472 4.77 -12.07 11.12
CA GLU A 472 5.98 -12.90 10.96
C GLU A 472 7.11 -12.59 11.98
N ILE A 473 7.02 -11.51 12.77
CA ILE A 473 8.10 -11.05 13.70
C ILE A 473 7.64 -11.08 15.18
N VAL A 474 6.47 -11.67 15.45
CA VAL A 474 5.76 -11.55 16.74
C VAL A 474 6.53 -12.14 17.92
N GLU A 475 7.26 -13.24 17.74
CA GLU A 475 7.72 -14.05 18.87
C GLU A 475 8.91 -13.45 19.67
N PRO A 476 10.02 -13.00 19.05
CA PRO A 476 11.19 -12.51 19.80
C PRO A 476 10.92 -11.17 20.49
N ASN A 477 10.20 -10.27 19.81
CA ASN A 477 9.91 -8.93 20.33
C ASN A 477 8.98 -8.97 21.54
N LEU A 478 8.01 -9.89 21.54
CA LEU A 478 7.07 -10.04 22.66
C LEU A 478 7.76 -10.53 23.93
N ALA A 479 8.71 -11.46 23.80
CA ALA A 479 9.43 -11.99 24.94
C ALA A 479 10.43 -10.96 25.51
N VAL A 480 11.03 -10.14 24.64
CA VAL A 480 11.83 -8.97 25.06
C VAL A 480 10.96 -7.95 25.79
N ALA A 481 9.78 -7.60 25.24
CA ALA A 481 8.83 -6.69 25.89
C ALA A 481 8.41 -7.21 27.27
N LEU A 482 8.06 -8.49 27.36
CA LEU A 482 7.65 -9.15 28.58
C LEU A 482 8.78 -9.09 29.64
N THR A 483 10.00 -9.44 29.26
CA THR A 483 11.19 -9.37 30.12
C THR A 483 11.43 -7.95 30.65
N ILE A 484 11.31 -6.94 29.78
CA ILE A 484 11.49 -5.54 30.16
C ILE A 484 10.40 -5.09 31.14
N HIS A 485 9.13 -5.44 30.92
CA HIS A 485 8.05 -5.05 31.83
C HIS A 485 8.09 -5.81 33.16
N VAL A 486 8.51 -7.08 33.16
CA VAL A 486 8.80 -7.83 34.40
C VAL A 486 9.92 -7.14 35.16
N ARG A 487 11.04 -6.83 34.50
CA ARG A 487 12.14 -6.10 35.14
C ARG A 487 11.69 -4.75 35.69
N TYR A 488 10.96 -3.96 34.89
CA TYR A 488 10.40 -2.68 35.30
C TYR A 488 9.52 -2.81 36.55
N SER A 489 8.72 -3.87 36.65
CA SER A 489 7.89 -4.13 37.84
C SER A 489 8.72 -4.40 39.11
N LEU A 490 9.88 -5.03 38.97
CA LEU A 490 10.78 -5.35 40.10
C LEU A 490 11.56 -4.12 40.58
N VAL A 491 11.93 -3.21 39.67
CA VAL A 491 12.75 -2.02 40.00
C VAL A 491 11.97 -0.73 40.23
N ALA A 492 10.68 -0.69 39.88
CA ALA A 492 9.84 0.48 40.13
C ALA A 492 9.75 0.81 41.63
N HIS A 493 10.01 2.07 41.98
CA HIS A 493 10.08 2.51 43.38
C HIS A 493 8.71 2.85 43.99
N ASP A 494 7.73 3.20 43.16
CA ASP A 494 6.38 3.55 43.60
C ASP A 494 5.33 2.52 43.14
N LEU A 495 4.26 2.43 43.93
CA LEU A 495 3.18 1.46 43.74
C LEU A 495 2.45 1.64 42.40
N LEU A 496 2.30 2.88 41.93
CA LEU A 496 1.58 3.16 40.67
C LEU A 496 2.36 2.63 39.47
N ASN A 497 3.67 2.86 39.41
CA ASN A 497 4.52 2.35 38.34
C ASN A 497 4.63 0.81 38.37
N LYS A 498 4.66 0.21 39.57
CA LYS A 498 4.52 -1.25 39.71
C LYS A 498 3.19 -1.74 39.12
N GLN A 499 2.07 -1.11 39.46
CA GLN A 499 0.74 -1.46 38.91
C GLN A 499 0.67 -1.33 37.39
N ILE A 500 1.26 -0.27 36.82
CA ILE A 500 1.32 -0.08 35.36
C ILE A 500 2.16 -1.19 34.72
N ALA A 501 3.32 -1.53 35.30
CA ALA A 501 4.17 -2.62 34.83
C ALA A 501 3.42 -3.95 34.85
N TYR A 502 2.75 -4.28 35.96
CA TYR A 502 1.96 -5.50 36.10
C TYR A 502 0.81 -5.57 35.09
N SER A 503 0.11 -4.47 34.85
CA SER A 503 -0.93 -4.39 33.83
C SER A 503 -0.37 -4.69 32.44
N LYS A 504 0.80 -4.15 32.09
CA LYS A 504 1.47 -4.42 30.80
C LYS A 504 1.93 -5.88 30.68
N VAL A 505 2.54 -6.44 31.73
CA VAL A 505 2.91 -7.87 31.78
C VAL A 505 1.69 -8.76 31.60
N LEU A 506 0.60 -8.47 32.30
CA LEU A 506 -0.65 -9.23 32.17
C LEU A 506 -1.19 -9.14 30.75
N ASN A 507 -1.27 -7.94 30.17
CA ASN A 507 -1.69 -7.76 28.78
C ASN A 507 -0.86 -8.64 27.85
N LEU A 508 0.46 -8.61 27.96
CA LEU A 508 1.35 -9.42 27.12
C LEU A 508 1.14 -10.93 27.30
N LEU A 509 0.91 -11.39 28.54
CA LEU A 509 0.55 -12.78 28.85
C LEU A 509 -0.85 -13.15 28.31
N THR A 510 -1.79 -12.21 28.21
CA THR A 510 -3.09 -12.45 27.56
C THR A 510 -2.95 -12.66 26.05
N PHE A 511 -1.96 -12.02 25.43
CA PHE A 511 -1.68 -12.11 23.99
C PHE A 511 -0.82 -13.32 23.60
N SER A 512 -0.13 -13.97 24.55
CA SER A 512 0.81 -15.06 24.24
C SER A 512 0.67 -16.28 25.12
N TYR A 513 0.43 -17.43 24.48
CA TYR A 513 0.67 -18.73 25.06
C TYR A 513 2.19 -19.04 25.08
N TYR A 514 2.99 -18.28 25.83
CA TYR A 514 4.44 -18.49 25.90
C TYR A 514 5.00 -18.58 27.33
N PRO A 515 5.24 -19.80 27.84
CA PRO A 515 6.02 -20.04 29.07
C PRO A 515 7.54 -20.13 28.83
N ARG A 516 8.05 -20.06 27.59
CA ARG A 516 9.42 -20.51 27.26
C ARG A 516 10.56 -19.52 27.54
N MET A 517 10.29 -18.20 27.67
CA MET A 517 11.34 -17.18 27.87
C MET A 517 11.41 -16.62 29.30
N LEU A 518 10.47 -16.96 30.17
CA LEU A 518 10.52 -16.51 31.55
C LEU A 518 11.36 -17.50 32.36
N ASN A 519 12.43 -17.01 32.99
CA ASN A 519 13.13 -17.78 34.01
C ASN A 519 12.12 -18.15 35.10
N LYS A 520 12.01 -19.44 35.42
CA LYS A 520 11.05 -19.95 36.40
C LYS A 520 11.22 -19.26 37.76
N ASP A 521 12.46 -18.98 38.14
CA ASP A 521 12.77 -18.31 39.40
C ASP A 521 12.28 -16.85 39.40
N ASP A 522 12.39 -16.14 38.27
CA ASP A 522 11.91 -14.75 38.13
C ASP A 522 10.37 -14.69 38.16
N VAL A 523 9.69 -15.71 37.60
CA VAL A 523 8.22 -15.83 37.69
C VAL A 523 7.78 -16.10 39.12
N GLU A 524 8.48 -16.98 39.83
CA GLU A 524 8.20 -17.30 41.23
C GLU A 524 8.49 -16.11 42.17
N GLU A 525 9.56 -15.34 41.92
CA GLU A 525 9.87 -14.10 42.65
C GLU A 525 8.84 -12.99 42.33
N TRP A 526 8.47 -12.83 41.07
CA TRP A 526 7.43 -11.89 40.65
C TRP A 526 6.06 -12.25 41.22
N LEU A 527 5.73 -13.54 41.27
CA LEU A 527 4.55 -14.10 41.93
C LEU A 527 4.52 -13.77 43.42
N PHE A 528 5.64 -13.96 44.10
CA PHE A 528 5.79 -13.67 45.52
C PHE A 528 5.65 -12.17 45.84
N GLU A 529 6.21 -11.29 44.99
CA GLU A 529 6.06 -9.84 45.14
C GLU A 529 4.63 -9.36 44.85
N LEU A 530 3.92 -9.97 43.89
CA LEU A 530 2.50 -9.71 43.66
C LEU A 530 1.63 -10.11 44.85
N GLU A 531 1.93 -11.24 45.48
CA GLU A 531 1.22 -11.72 46.67
C GLU A 531 1.40 -10.75 47.86
N LYS A 532 2.58 -10.15 48.03
CA LYS A 532 2.81 -9.09 49.03
C LYS A 532 2.05 -7.79 48.77
N ILE A 533 1.80 -7.45 47.50
CA ILE A 533 1.05 -6.24 47.12
C ILE A 533 -0.47 -6.47 47.27
N SER A 534 -0.91 -7.73 47.34
CA SER A 534 -2.32 -8.12 47.49
C SER A 534 -2.95 -7.75 48.84
N ASP A 535 -2.13 -7.47 49.87
CA ASP A 535 -2.59 -6.98 51.18
C ASP A 535 -2.93 -5.49 51.19
N ILE A 536 -2.67 -4.78 50.10
CA ILE A 536 -3.06 -3.38 49.96
C ILE A 536 -4.53 -3.35 49.51
N ASN A 537 -5.40 -2.79 50.35
CA ASN A 537 -6.83 -2.54 50.11
C ASN A 537 -7.06 -1.51 48.97
N ASP A 538 -6.47 -1.72 47.80
CA ASP A 538 -6.72 -0.97 46.58
C ASP A 538 -7.51 -1.84 45.59
N PHE A 539 -8.66 -1.31 45.18
CA PHE A 539 -9.67 -2.01 44.40
C PHE A 539 -9.17 -2.40 43.00
N ARG A 540 -8.22 -1.64 42.42
CA ARG A 540 -7.57 -1.96 41.13
C ARG A 540 -6.58 -3.11 41.25
N SER A 541 -5.82 -3.15 42.35
CA SER A 541 -4.89 -4.25 42.66
C SER A 541 -5.62 -5.59 42.81
N ASN A 542 -6.82 -5.57 43.42
CA ASN A 542 -7.68 -6.76 43.52
C ASN A 542 -8.16 -7.31 42.16
N LEU A 543 -8.43 -6.47 41.16
CA LEU A 543 -8.87 -6.92 39.83
C LEU A 543 -7.72 -7.46 38.98
N ILE A 544 -6.55 -6.85 39.08
CA ILE A 544 -5.30 -7.34 38.49
C ILE A 544 -4.99 -8.73 39.07
N ASN A 545 -5.09 -8.90 40.39
CA ASN A 545 -4.90 -10.18 41.06
C ASN A 545 -5.95 -11.22 40.67
N LEU A 546 -7.24 -10.85 40.61
CA LEU A 546 -8.31 -11.75 40.15
C LEU A 546 -8.13 -12.15 38.68
N SER A 547 -7.66 -11.24 37.82
CA SER A 547 -7.38 -11.56 36.42
C SER A 547 -6.28 -12.61 36.32
N TYR A 548 -5.17 -12.38 37.03
CA TYR A 548 -4.02 -13.27 37.06
C TYR A 548 -4.29 -14.64 37.70
N HIS A 549 -4.96 -14.66 38.86
CA HIS A 549 -5.36 -15.91 39.50
C HIS A 549 -6.26 -16.73 38.58
N GLY A 550 -7.06 -16.05 37.74
CA GLY A 550 -7.87 -16.69 36.72
C GLY A 550 -7.05 -17.33 35.61
N TYR A 551 -6.00 -16.65 35.11
CA TYR A 551 -5.05 -17.24 34.16
C TYR A 551 -4.32 -18.45 34.73
N HIS A 552 -3.85 -18.36 35.97
CA HIS A 552 -3.18 -19.48 36.64
C HIS A 552 -4.11 -20.69 36.82
N LEU A 553 -5.36 -20.45 37.24
CA LEU A 553 -6.36 -21.51 37.39
C LEU A 553 -6.81 -22.11 36.05
N ILE A 554 -6.85 -21.30 34.98
CA ILE A 554 -7.06 -21.76 33.59
C ILE A 554 -5.94 -22.71 33.16
N ASN A 555 -4.68 -22.37 33.44
CA ASN A 555 -3.54 -23.26 33.17
C ASN A 555 -3.56 -24.55 34.01
N GLN A 556 -4.11 -24.49 35.22
CA GLN A 556 -4.30 -25.67 36.08
C GLN A 556 -5.58 -26.47 35.77
N GLN A 557 -6.42 -25.99 34.84
CA GLN A 557 -7.72 -26.57 34.48
C GLN A 557 -8.70 -26.74 35.67
N ASP A 558 -8.59 -25.91 36.71
CA ASP A 558 -9.44 -26.00 37.91
C ASP A 558 -10.75 -25.21 37.74
N GLU A 559 -11.72 -25.83 37.06
CA GLU A 559 -12.99 -25.21 36.66
C GLU A 559 -13.77 -24.59 37.84
N ILE A 560 -13.76 -25.23 39.02
CA ILE A 560 -14.51 -24.78 40.20
C ILE A 560 -13.94 -23.46 40.73
N LYS A 561 -12.60 -23.36 40.79
CA LYS A 561 -11.95 -22.14 41.24
C LYS A 561 -12.10 -21.01 40.22
N ILE A 562 -12.06 -21.31 38.91
CA ILE A 562 -12.30 -20.32 37.85
C ILE A 562 -13.71 -19.73 37.99
N ILE A 563 -14.74 -20.56 38.20
CA ILE A 563 -16.13 -20.10 38.39
C ILE A 563 -16.25 -19.21 39.63
N THR A 564 -15.61 -19.61 40.73
CA THR A 564 -15.61 -18.86 41.98
C THR A 564 -14.97 -17.47 41.79
N LEU A 565 -13.87 -17.41 41.06
CA LEU A 565 -13.14 -16.20 40.75
C LEU A 565 -13.93 -15.25 39.84
N ILE A 566 -14.64 -15.79 38.84
CA ILE A 566 -15.52 -15.01 37.94
C ILE A 566 -16.64 -14.34 38.74
N GLU A 567 -17.25 -15.04 39.71
CA GLU A 567 -18.29 -14.44 40.56
C GLU A 567 -17.72 -13.38 41.52
N GLN A 568 -16.48 -13.55 41.98
CA GLN A 568 -15.76 -12.50 42.72
C GLN A 568 -15.48 -11.28 41.83
N TYR A 569 -14.95 -11.49 40.62
CA TYR A 569 -14.69 -10.43 39.63
C TYR A 569 -15.96 -9.63 39.31
N LYS A 570 -17.09 -10.32 39.13
CA LYS A 570 -18.40 -9.70 38.88
C LYS A 570 -18.90 -8.83 40.04
N ARG A 571 -18.67 -9.27 41.29
CA ARG A 571 -19.02 -8.46 42.48
C ARG A 571 -18.18 -7.19 42.55
N SER A 572 -16.92 -7.26 42.11
CA SER A 572 -16.03 -6.11 42.04
C SER A 572 -16.45 -5.14 40.93
N ILE A 573 -16.73 -5.59 39.71
CA ILE A 573 -17.11 -4.70 38.59
C ILE A 573 -18.38 -3.88 38.87
N LYS A 574 -19.35 -4.43 39.60
CA LYS A 574 -20.61 -3.71 39.93
C LYS A 574 -20.41 -2.38 40.65
N LYS A 575 -19.24 -2.15 41.25
CA LYS A 575 -18.92 -0.94 42.01
C LYS A 575 -18.10 0.08 41.20
N MET A 576 -17.79 -0.20 39.92
CA MET A 576 -16.90 0.60 39.09
C MET A 576 -17.63 1.57 38.17
N LYS A 577 -16.97 2.67 37.81
CA LYS A 577 -17.38 3.49 36.66
C LYS A 577 -17.03 2.76 35.36
N PRO A 578 -17.79 2.95 34.26
CA PRO A 578 -17.52 2.30 32.98
C PRO A 578 -16.10 2.51 32.44
N GLU A 579 -15.51 3.68 32.73
CA GLU A 579 -14.17 4.09 32.32
C GLU A 579 -13.04 3.32 33.04
N GLU A 580 -13.36 2.62 34.13
CA GLU A 580 -12.40 1.88 34.98
C GLU A 580 -12.40 0.37 34.68
N TYR A 581 -13.14 -0.04 33.65
CA TYR A 581 -13.34 -1.43 33.28
C TYR A 581 -12.20 -1.94 32.39
N ASN A 582 -11.49 -2.98 32.84
CA ASN A 582 -10.62 -3.77 31.97
C ASN A 582 -11.34 -5.07 31.54
N PRO A 583 -11.77 -5.20 30.27
CA PRO A 583 -12.52 -6.37 29.79
C PRO A 583 -11.67 -7.61 29.53
N GLN A 584 -10.33 -7.50 29.52
CA GLN A 584 -9.45 -8.52 28.97
C GLN A 584 -9.55 -9.87 29.68
N PHE A 585 -9.68 -9.89 31.01
CA PHE A 585 -9.88 -11.14 31.76
C PHE A 585 -11.20 -11.83 31.41
N LEU A 586 -12.28 -11.06 31.23
CA LEU A 586 -13.58 -11.63 30.89
C LEU A 586 -13.60 -12.18 29.47
N PHE A 587 -12.82 -11.59 28.55
CA PHE A 587 -12.60 -12.14 27.21
C PHE A 587 -11.85 -13.47 27.26
N VAL A 588 -10.74 -13.57 27.99
CA VAL A 588 -10.00 -14.85 28.07
C VAL A 588 -10.77 -15.92 28.85
N ALA A 589 -11.47 -15.55 29.92
CA ALA A 589 -12.37 -16.47 30.61
C ALA A 589 -13.53 -16.93 29.69
N GLN A 590 -14.05 -16.03 28.84
CA GLN A 590 -15.09 -16.39 27.85
C GLN A 590 -14.54 -17.43 26.86
N ASP A 591 -13.39 -17.17 26.24
CA ASP A 591 -12.80 -18.07 25.23
C ASP A 591 -12.35 -19.40 25.81
N TYR A 592 -11.76 -19.42 27.02
CA TYR A 592 -11.45 -20.67 27.70
C TYR A 592 -12.71 -21.53 27.90
N MET A 593 -13.82 -20.93 28.32
CA MET A 593 -15.10 -21.63 28.49
C MET A 593 -15.67 -22.15 27.18
N LEU A 594 -15.41 -21.47 26.05
CA LEU A 594 -15.73 -21.98 24.72
C LEU A 594 -14.89 -23.22 24.39
N ASN A 595 -13.58 -23.15 24.64
CA ASN A 595 -12.62 -24.22 24.33
C ASN A 595 -12.85 -25.50 25.14
N ILE A 596 -13.24 -25.39 26.42
CA ILE A 596 -13.60 -26.56 27.25
C ILE A 596 -15.06 -27.03 27.05
N GLY A 597 -15.80 -26.42 26.12
CA GLY A 597 -17.18 -26.81 25.79
C GLY A 597 -18.25 -26.35 26.78
N ASN A 598 -17.93 -25.49 27.75
CA ASN A 598 -18.87 -24.94 28.73
C ASN A 598 -19.68 -23.76 28.14
N LYS A 599 -20.55 -24.09 27.17
CA LYS A 599 -21.40 -23.13 26.42
C LYS A 599 -22.27 -22.24 27.32
N LYS A 600 -22.71 -22.75 28.48
CA LYS A 600 -23.55 -22.02 29.43
C LYS A 600 -22.79 -20.85 30.04
N LEU A 601 -21.55 -21.07 30.48
CA LEU A 601 -20.73 -20.03 31.08
C LEU A 601 -20.16 -19.07 30.04
N TYR A 602 -19.76 -19.58 28.87
CA TYR A 602 -19.41 -18.76 27.69
C TYR A 602 -20.49 -17.73 27.37
N ASN A 603 -21.74 -18.16 27.17
CA ASN A 603 -22.85 -17.26 26.83
C ASN A 603 -23.14 -16.25 27.95
N LYS A 604 -22.89 -16.62 29.21
CA LYS A 604 -23.06 -15.73 30.36
C LYS A 604 -21.98 -14.64 30.38
N LEU A 605 -20.73 -15.01 30.09
CA LEU A 605 -19.59 -14.08 30.01
C LEU A 605 -19.72 -13.15 28.79
N LYS A 606 -20.12 -13.69 27.64
CA LYS A 606 -20.41 -12.92 26.42
C LYS A 606 -21.40 -11.78 26.69
N LYS A 607 -22.52 -12.07 27.36
CA LYS A 607 -23.52 -11.05 27.75
C LYS A 607 -22.98 -9.98 28.69
N ILE A 608 -22.01 -10.32 29.55
CA ILE A 608 -21.35 -9.36 30.44
C ILE A 608 -20.43 -8.47 29.60
N ASN A 609 -19.63 -9.05 28.70
CA ASN A 609 -18.77 -8.29 27.79
C ASN A 609 -19.59 -7.33 26.91
N GLU A 610 -20.64 -7.81 26.25
CA GLU A 610 -21.55 -6.99 25.41
C GLU A 610 -22.19 -5.83 26.18
N LYS A 611 -22.50 -6.01 27.47
CA LYS A 611 -23.13 -4.97 28.29
C LYS A 611 -22.15 -3.86 28.70
N HIS A 612 -20.86 -4.18 28.77
CA HIS A 612 -19.82 -3.27 29.28
C HIS A 612 -18.86 -2.75 28.18
N SER A 613 -18.96 -3.26 26.95
CA SER A 613 -18.12 -2.89 25.80
C SER A 613 -18.54 -1.60 25.07
N LEU A 614 -18.96 -0.55 25.79
CA LEU A 614 -19.26 0.77 25.21
C LEU A 614 -18.01 1.63 24.94
N TYR A 615 -16.81 1.15 25.25
CA TYR A 615 -15.56 1.94 25.14
C TYR A 615 -14.39 1.23 24.43
N SER A 616 -14.60 0.11 23.73
CA SER A 616 -13.54 -0.57 22.97
C SER A 616 -13.86 -0.69 21.47
N ALA A 617 -14.35 0.38 20.85
CA ALA A 617 -14.51 0.46 19.39
C ALA A 617 -13.18 0.54 18.61
N HIS A 618 -12.02 0.36 19.28
CA HIS A 618 -10.70 0.25 18.66
C HIS A 618 -10.15 -1.18 18.55
N HIS A 619 -10.94 -2.20 18.89
CA HIS A 619 -10.53 -3.59 18.67
C HIS A 619 -11.56 -4.27 17.78
N SER A 620 -11.28 -4.24 16.47
CA SER A 620 -11.99 -5.00 15.46
C SER A 620 -11.97 -6.50 15.80
N ASN A 621 -13.07 -7.16 15.44
CA ASN A 621 -13.38 -8.56 15.68
C ASN A 621 -12.54 -9.52 14.82
N GLU A 622 -11.22 -9.53 14.96
CA GLU A 622 -10.36 -10.50 14.28
C GLU A 622 -9.32 -11.08 15.24
N PHE A 623 -9.77 -11.95 16.15
CA PHE A 623 -8.90 -12.90 16.84
C PHE A 623 -9.00 -14.26 16.13
N TYR A 624 -8.11 -14.51 15.17
CA TYR A 624 -7.90 -15.84 14.60
C TYR A 624 -6.78 -16.54 15.36
N PHE A 625 -7.11 -17.57 16.15
CA PHE A 625 -6.11 -18.47 16.74
C PHE A 625 -5.76 -19.59 15.74
N TYR A 626 -4.50 -19.65 15.30
CA TYR A 626 -3.94 -20.82 14.63
C TYR A 626 -3.79 -21.98 15.62
N LYS A 627 -4.10 -23.19 15.15
CA LYS A 627 -4.02 -24.44 15.89
C LYS A 627 -2.65 -25.09 15.77
#